data_AF-A0A7X8H2K9-F1
#
_entry.id   AF-A0A7X8H2K9-F1
#
_cell.length_a   1.000
_cell.length_b   1.000
_cell.length_c   1.000
_cell.angle_alpha   90.00
_cell.angle_beta   90.00
_cell.angle_gamma   90.00
#
_symmetry.space_group_name_H-M   'P 1'
#
loop_
_entity.id
_entity.type
_entity.pdbx_description
1 polymer ?
#
loop_
_entity_poly.entity_id
_entity_poly.type
_entity_poly.pdbx_seq_one_letter_code
_entity_poly.pdbx_strand_id
1 'polypeptide(L)'
;MSWFSKIIENIKGSEDFSELKSSSFRDILNGNIFTKRFFIKQIGLLVMIVGLFIFYIGNRYEYESELTYQNKLKKEVQDKKYESLSISAELMQVSRQSNVEKMLKERGIELHEPVSPLVVLKDSIQ
;
A
#
# COMPACT_ATOMS: atom_id res chain seq x y z
N MET A 1 26.58 16.79 16.01
CA MET A 1 27.23 17.41 14.84
C MET A 1 27.59 18.86 15.18
N SER A 2 28.87 19.15 15.46
CA SER A 2 29.34 20.46 15.94
C SER A 2 29.20 21.61 14.91
N TRP A 3 29.09 21.26 13.62
CA TRP A 3 28.92 22.25 12.55
C TRP A 3 27.53 22.92 12.53
N PHE A 4 26.46 22.20 12.86
CA PHE A 4 25.11 22.77 12.95
C PHE A 4 24.95 23.72 14.13
N SER A 5 25.50 23.38 15.30
CA SER A 5 25.43 24.24 16.47
C SER A 5 26.16 25.56 16.23
N LYS A 6 27.31 25.52 15.55
CA LYS A 6 28.11 26.70 15.19
C LYS A 6 27.39 27.62 14.19
N ILE A 7 26.65 27.03 13.24
CA ILE A 7 25.79 27.78 12.31
C ILE A 7 24.64 28.47 13.07
N ILE A 8 23.95 27.74 13.96
CA ILE A 8 22.85 28.28 14.74
C ILE A 8 23.31 29.41 15.67
N GLU A 9 24.49 29.27 16.27
CA GLU A 9 25.08 30.28 17.17
C GLU A 9 25.47 31.57 16.41
N ASN A 10 26.09 31.44 15.24
CA ASN A 10 26.36 32.58 14.35
C ASN A 10 25.08 33.29 13.86
N ILE A 11 24.00 32.54 13.60
CA ILE A 11 22.71 33.11 13.20
C ILE A 11 22.06 33.86 14.36
N LYS A 12 22.07 33.28 15.58
CA LYS A 12 21.48 33.90 16.79
C LYS A 12 22.20 35.18 17.23
N GLY A 13 23.50 35.31 16.95
CA GLY A 13 24.30 36.50 17.29
C GLY A 13 24.13 37.69 16.34
N SER A 14 23.38 37.54 15.24
CA SER A 14 23.15 38.64 14.28
C SER A 14 22.03 39.58 14.75
N GLU A 15 22.25 40.90 14.64
CA GLU A 15 21.25 41.94 14.97
C GLU A 15 19.93 41.71 14.20
N ASP A 16 20.04 41.26 12.95
CA ASP A 16 18.92 40.92 12.08
C ASP A 16 18.01 39.82 12.68
N PHE A 17 18.56 38.85 13.44
CA PHE A 17 17.76 37.77 14.06
C PHE A 17 16.95 38.25 15.27
N SER A 18 17.43 39.28 15.97
CA SER A 18 16.69 39.96 17.04
C SER A 18 15.47 40.68 16.48
N GLU A 19 15.60 41.35 15.33
CA GLU A 19 14.49 41.98 14.60
C GLU A 19 13.45 40.97 14.09
N LEU A 20 13.86 39.73 13.80
CA LEU A 20 12.93 38.66 13.45
C LEU A 20 12.16 38.15 14.66
N LYS A 21 12.85 37.91 15.78
CA LYS A 21 12.25 37.41 17.02
C LYS A 21 11.28 38.40 17.67
N SER A 22 11.46 39.71 17.44
CA SER A 22 10.52 40.74 17.88
C SER A 22 9.26 40.83 17.02
N SER A 23 9.21 40.14 15.88
CA SER A 23 8.04 40.12 14.99
C SER A 23 6.97 39.19 15.55
N SER A 24 5.75 39.70 15.73
CA SER A 24 4.62 38.89 16.19
C SER A 24 3.99 38.13 15.02
N PHE A 25 3.32 37.00 15.27
CA PHE A 25 2.56 36.25 14.25
C PHE A 25 1.54 37.13 13.51
N ARG A 26 1.02 38.17 14.18
CA ARG A 26 0.12 39.17 13.58
C ARG A 26 0.83 40.02 12.51
N ASP A 27 2.11 40.32 12.68
CA ASP A 27 2.90 41.08 11.69
C ASP A 27 3.23 40.25 10.45
N ILE A 28 3.33 38.92 10.61
CA ILE A 28 3.49 37.96 9.52
C ILE A 28 2.23 37.95 8.66
N LEU A 29 1.05 37.84 9.29
CA LEU A 29 -0.23 37.81 8.59
C LEU A 29 -0.58 39.16 7.95
N ASN A 30 -0.17 40.27 8.56
CA ASN A 30 -0.37 41.62 8.01
C ASN A 30 0.63 41.98 6.89
N GLY A 31 1.59 41.10 6.56
CA GLY A 31 2.55 41.32 5.48
C GLY A 31 3.71 42.26 5.81
N ASN A 32 3.80 42.76 7.05
CA ASN A 32 4.88 43.64 7.50
C ASN A 32 6.25 42.91 7.57
N ILE A 33 6.24 41.58 7.47
CA ILE A 33 7.43 40.74 7.43
C ILE A 33 8.25 40.91 6.14
N PHE A 34 7.60 41.22 5.00
CA PHE A 34 8.26 41.41 3.72
C PHE A 34 9.06 42.73 3.65
N THR A 35 8.70 43.71 4.47
CA THR A 35 9.35 45.03 4.53
C THR A 35 10.66 45.00 5.33
N LYS A 36 10.93 43.91 6.07
CA LYS A 36 12.14 43.78 6.89
C LYS A 36 13.37 43.58 6.00
N ARG A 37 14.45 44.32 6.32
CA ARG A 37 15.72 44.26 5.57
C ARG A 37 16.29 42.84 5.49
N PHE A 38 16.09 42.03 6.52
CA PHE A 38 16.47 40.62 6.53
C PHE A 38 15.78 39.79 5.45
N PHE A 39 14.45 39.93 5.30
CA PHE A 39 13.68 39.16 4.30
C PHE A 39 14.05 39.52 2.87
N ILE A 40 14.31 40.81 2.62
CA ILE A 40 14.72 41.30 1.30
C ILE A 40 16.11 40.76 0.93
N LYS A 41 17.06 40.73 1.89
CA LYS A 41 18.39 40.13 1.67
C LYS A 41 18.33 38.62 1.43
N GLN A 42 17.39 37.93 2.08
CA GLN A 42 17.29 36.47 2.06
C GLN A 42 16.22 35.93 1.10
N ILE A 43 15.65 36.76 0.23
CA ILE A 43 14.54 36.38 -0.68
C ILE A 43 14.92 35.20 -1.60
N GLY A 44 16.18 35.13 -2.03
CA GLY A 44 16.67 34.02 -2.86
C GLY A 44 16.60 32.67 -2.15
N LEU A 45 16.84 32.64 -0.84
CA LEU A 45 16.71 31.42 -0.03
C LEU A 45 15.23 31.00 0.11
N LEU A 46 14.32 31.97 0.23
CA LEU A 46 12.88 31.71 0.28
C LEU A 46 12.38 31.10 -1.04
N VAL A 47 12.81 31.66 -2.18
CA VAL A 47 12.51 31.10 -3.51
C VAL A 47 13.08 29.69 -3.68
N MET A 48 14.30 29.45 -3.20
CA MET A 48 14.91 28.11 -3.21
C MET A 48 14.08 27.10 -2.41
N ILE A 49 13.60 27.48 -1.22
CA ILE A 49 12.73 26.63 -0.38
C ILE A 49 11.41 26.33 -1.09
N VAL A 50 10.78 27.34 -1.69
CA VAL A 50 9.53 27.16 -2.45
C VAL A 50 9.75 26.22 -3.64
N GLY A 51 10.86 26.37 -4.37
CA GLY A 51 11.24 25.46 -5.45
C GLY A 51 11.41 24.02 -4.98
N LEU A 52 12.06 23.82 -3.83
CA LEU A 52 12.19 22.51 -3.19
C LEU A 52 10.82 21.92 -2.81
N PHE A 53 9.88 22.73 -2.30
CA PHE A 53 8.53 22.27 -2.00
C PHE A 53 7.78 21.83 -3.25
N ILE A 54 7.85 22.59 -4.35
CA ILE A 54 7.23 22.22 -5.63
C ILE A 54 7.81 20.90 -6.14
N PHE A 55 9.15 20.75 -6.11
CA PHE A 55 9.82 19.52 -6.53
C PHE A 55 9.44 18.32 -5.63
N TYR A 56 9.36 18.53 -4.32
CA TYR A 56 8.94 17.51 -3.37
C TYR A 56 7.50 17.04 -3.63
N ILE A 57 6.58 17.99 -3.83
CA ILE A 57 5.18 17.69 -4.13
C ILE A 57 5.08 16.94 -5.47
N GLY A 58 5.80 17.40 -6.51
CA GLY A 58 5.85 16.72 -7.80
C GLY A 58 6.30 15.26 -7.68
N ASN A 59 7.44 15.01 -7.03
CA ASN A 59 7.95 13.65 -6.80
C ASN A 59 6.99 12.79 -5.95
N ARG A 60 6.29 13.40 -4.99
CA ARG A 60 5.31 12.72 -4.14
C ARG A 60 4.12 12.21 -4.96
N TYR A 61 3.61 13.02 -5.89
CA TYR A 61 2.46 12.64 -6.71
C TYR A 61 2.74 11.44 -7.62
N GLU A 62 3.95 11.35 -8.17
CA GLU A 62 4.34 10.24 -9.02
C GLU A 62 4.32 8.91 -8.24
N TYR A 63 4.81 8.93 -7.01
CA TYR A 63 4.77 7.78 -6.10
C TYR A 63 3.34 7.35 -5.71
N GLU A 64 2.43 8.29 -5.48
CA GLU A 64 1.04 7.97 -5.10
C GLU A 64 0.24 7.33 -6.25
N SER A 65 0.55 7.69 -7.50
CA SER A 65 -0.06 7.07 -8.68
C SER A 65 0.40 5.62 -8.88
N GLU A 66 1.71 5.37 -8.74
CA GLU A 66 2.33 4.05 -8.85
C GLU A 66 1.74 3.10 -7.78
N LEU A 67 1.64 3.56 -6.53
CA LEU A 67 1.05 2.78 -5.44
C LEU A 67 -0.40 2.36 -5.72
N THR A 68 -1.19 3.22 -6.36
CA THR A 68 -2.58 2.91 -6.69
C THR A 68 -2.67 1.84 -7.78
N TYR A 69 -1.80 1.93 -8.78
CA TYR A 69 -1.68 0.91 -9.83
C TYR A 69 -1.25 -0.44 -9.28
N GLN A 70 -0.22 -0.46 -8.43
CA GLN A 70 0.29 -1.67 -7.79
C GLN A 70 -0.78 -2.33 -6.89
N ASN A 71 -1.55 -1.53 -6.14
CA ASN A 71 -2.66 -2.05 -5.33
C ASN A 71 -3.79 -2.64 -6.17
N LYS A 72 -4.13 -2.01 -7.31
CA LYS A 72 -5.13 -2.54 -8.24
C LYS A 72 -4.67 -3.88 -8.81
N LEU A 73 -3.43 -3.96 -9.28
CA LEU A 73 -2.87 -5.17 -9.88
C LEU A 73 -2.80 -6.31 -8.87
N LYS A 74 -2.39 -6.03 -7.63
CA LYS A 74 -2.38 -7.00 -6.54
C LYS A 74 -3.79 -7.51 -6.20
N LYS A 75 -4.79 -6.64 -6.22
CA LYS A 75 -6.19 -7.02 -6.00
C LYS A 75 -6.71 -7.94 -7.09
N GLU A 76 -6.42 -7.63 -8.35
CA GLU A 76 -6.86 -8.45 -9.50
C GLU A 76 -6.27 -9.87 -9.46
N VAL A 77 -4.99 -10.00 -9.12
CA VAL A 77 -4.35 -11.32 -8.92
C VAL A 77 -5.02 -12.09 -7.77
N GLN A 78 -5.36 -11.40 -6.69
CA GLN A 78 -6.00 -12.01 -5.53
C GLN A 78 -7.43 -12.47 -5.86
N ASP A 79 -8.19 -11.66 -6.59
CA ASP A 79 -9.55 -12.00 -7.03
C ASP A 79 -9.53 -13.24 -7.96
N LYS A 80 -8.59 -13.29 -8.92
CA LYS A 80 -8.42 -14.48 -9.79
C LYS A 80 -8.03 -15.74 -9.04
N LYS A 81 -7.24 -15.62 -7.98
CA LYS A 81 -6.90 -16.75 -7.10
C LYS A 81 -8.11 -17.25 -6.32
N TYR A 82 -8.96 -16.36 -5.83
CA TYR A 82 -10.19 -16.77 -5.14
C TYR A 82 -11.21 -17.39 -6.10
N GLU A 83 -11.32 -16.87 -7.32
CA GLU A 83 -12.16 -17.44 -8.37
C GLU A 83 -11.76 -18.88 -8.69
N SER A 84 -10.46 -19.14 -8.93
CA SER A 84 -9.99 -20.50 -9.20
C SER A 84 -10.15 -21.45 -8.02
N LEU A 85 -9.94 -20.96 -6.79
CA LEU A 85 -10.18 -21.74 -5.57
C LEU A 85 -11.66 -22.09 -5.41
N SER A 86 -12.56 -21.14 -5.66
CA SER A 86 -14.01 -21.36 -5.60
C SER A 86 -14.45 -22.39 -6.63
N ILE A 87 -14.01 -22.24 -7.88
CA ILE A 87 -14.30 -23.19 -8.96
C ILE A 87 -13.76 -24.58 -8.60
N SER A 88 -12.54 -24.66 -8.09
CA SER A 88 -11.95 -25.94 -7.66
C SER A 88 -12.72 -26.58 -6.50
N ALA A 89 -13.23 -25.79 -5.55
CA ALA A 89 -14.02 -26.28 -4.44
C ALA A 89 -15.39 -26.81 -4.93
N GLU A 90 -16.03 -26.11 -5.85
CA GLU A 90 -17.28 -26.54 -6.49
C GLU A 90 -17.08 -27.85 -7.27
N LEU A 91 -16.03 -27.92 -8.10
CA LEU A 91 -15.65 -29.14 -8.81
C LEU A 91 -15.40 -30.31 -7.85
N MET A 92 -14.71 -30.06 -6.73
CA MET A 92 -14.43 -31.10 -5.73
C MET A 92 -15.70 -31.58 -5.02
N GLN A 93 -16.66 -30.68 -4.80
CA GLN A 93 -17.96 -31.03 -4.22
C GLN A 93 -18.80 -31.86 -5.20
N VAL A 94 -18.84 -31.45 -6.48
CA VAL A 94 -19.58 -32.15 -7.53
C VAL A 94 -18.93 -33.50 -7.86
N SER A 95 -17.59 -33.59 -7.88
CA SER A 95 -16.86 -34.82 -8.18
C SER A 95 -16.87 -35.82 -7.01
N ARG A 96 -17.37 -35.44 -5.84
CA ARG A 96 -17.44 -36.32 -4.68
C ARG A 96 -18.33 -37.51 -5.01
N GLN A 97 -17.85 -38.73 -4.77
CA GLN A 97 -18.58 -39.97 -5.09
C GLN A 97 -20.03 -39.95 -4.59
N SER A 98 -20.25 -39.52 -3.35
CA SER A 98 -21.60 -39.38 -2.77
C SER A 98 -22.53 -38.44 -3.56
N ASN A 99 -21.97 -37.37 -4.13
CA ASN A 99 -22.73 -36.39 -4.90
C ASN A 99 -23.01 -36.91 -6.32
N VAL A 100 -22.03 -37.57 -6.94
CA VAL A 100 -22.18 -38.27 -8.22
C VAL A 100 -23.24 -39.37 -8.12
N GLU A 101 -23.21 -40.18 -7.07
CA GLU A 101 -24.20 -41.24 -6.82
C GLU A 101 -25.61 -40.66 -6.65
N LYS A 102 -25.74 -39.56 -5.90
CA LYS A 102 -27.01 -38.84 -5.75
C LYS A 102 -27.54 -38.32 -7.09
N MET A 103 -26.67 -37.71 -7.91
CA MET A 103 -27.04 -37.23 -9.25
C MET A 103 -27.46 -38.37 -10.20
N LEU A 104 -26.83 -39.55 -10.08
CA LEU A 104 -27.18 -40.73 -10.87
C LEU A 104 -28.54 -41.30 -10.45
N LYS A 105 -28.83 -41.36 -9.14
CA LYS A 105 -30.13 -41.74 -8.59
C LYS A 105 -31.24 -40.77 -9.02
N GLU A 106 -31.02 -39.46 -8.96
CA GLU A 106 -31.97 -38.44 -9.43
C GLU A 106 -32.29 -38.55 -10.93
N ARG A 107 -31.33 -39.06 -11.73
CA ARG A 107 -31.50 -39.31 -13.17
C ARG A 107 -32.06 -40.70 -13.50
N GLY A 108 -32.42 -41.50 -12.49
CA GLY A 108 -33.00 -42.83 -12.67
C GLY A 108 -32.00 -43.93 -13.03
N ILE A 109 -30.70 -43.69 -12.82
CA ILE A 109 -29.63 -44.66 -13.04
C ILE A 109 -29.25 -45.26 -11.68
N GLU A 110 -29.69 -46.49 -11.40
CA GLU A 110 -29.32 -47.20 -10.17
C GLU A 110 -27.89 -47.77 -10.29
N LEU A 111 -26.97 -47.24 -9.48
CA LEU A 111 -25.67 -47.87 -9.23
C LEU A 111 -25.75 -48.68 -7.95
N HIS A 112 -25.34 -49.94 -8.03
CA HIS A 112 -25.09 -50.78 -6.86
C HIS A 112 -23.61 -50.71 -6.50
N GLU A 113 -23.28 -50.21 -5.31
CA GLU A 113 -21.92 -50.34 -4.79
C GLU A 113 -21.62 -51.83 -4.54
N PRO A 114 -20.50 -52.36 -5.07
CA PRO A 114 -20.12 -53.73 -4.79
C PRO A 114 -19.76 -53.86 -3.30
N VAL A 115 -20.57 -54.64 -2.57
CA VAL A 115 -20.45 -54.89 -1.12
C VAL A 115 -19.21 -55.72 -0.76
N SER A 116 -18.45 -56.17 -1.76
CA SER A 116 -17.23 -56.96 -1.62
C SER A 116 -16.21 -56.53 -2.66
N PRO A 117 -14.91 -56.41 -2.31
CA PRO A 117 -13.86 -56.13 -3.30
C PRO A 117 -13.83 -57.24 -4.36
N LEU A 118 -13.58 -56.84 -5.62
CA LEU A 118 -13.56 -57.72 -6.79
C LEU A 118 -12.48 -58.82 -6.71
N VAL A 119 -11.46 -58.66 -5.87
CA VAL A 119 -10.37 -59.63 -5.68
C VAL A 119 -10.09 -59.77 -4.18
N VAL A 120 -10.25 -60.99 -3.67
CA VAL A 120 -9.76 -61.38 -2.34
C VAL A 120 -8.50 -62.19 -2.56
N LEU A 121 -7.34 -61.65 -2.21
CA LEU A 121 -6.09 -62.41 -2.22
C LEU A 121 -6.18 -63.43 -1.08
N LYS A 122 -6.38 -64.70 -1.43
CA LYS A 122 -6.29 -65.79 -0.47
C LYS A 122 -4.80 -66.09 -0.34
N ASP A 123 -4.20 -65.70 0.77
CA ASP A 123 -2.82 -66.09 1.09
C ASP A 123 -2.78 -67.61 1.16
N SER A 124 -2.29 -68.22 0.08
CA SER A 124 -1.81 -69.59 0.07
C SER A 124 -0.47 -69.61 0.80
N ILE A 125 -0.51 -69.58 2.12
CA ILE A 125 0.61 -70.03 2.95
C ILE A 125 0.12 -71.32 3.59
N GLN A 126 0.54 -72.41 2.95
CA GLN A 126 0.46 -73.78 3.41
C GLN A 126 1.62 -74.05 4.38
#